data_AF-A7TF38-F1
#
_entry.id   AF-A7TF38-F1
#
_cell.length_a   1.000
_cell.length_b   1.000
_cell.length_c   1.000
_cell.angle_alpha   90.00
_cell.angle_beta   90.00
_cell.angle_gamma   90.00
#
_symmetry.space_group_name_H-M   'P 1'
#
loop_
_entity.id
_entity.type
_entity.pdbx_description
1 polymer ?
#
loop_
_entity_poly.entity_id
_entity_poly.type
_entity_poly.pdbx_seq_one_letter_code
_entity_poly.pdbx_strand_id
1 'polypeptide(L)'
;MGSGDLNLLKSWNPKLVKNREKVWIKEQELLKENEILKQKQLEITKERELDSLVDPHHKHKNSKKNGLEWMYSDPTHNEDYLLGKKSLDSSVISKNNLKNDSKVDSKIDSEQTKKFDYSNDDPMSKFKIAKKRHIIQTKEKISKPTSPL
;
A
#
# COMPACT_ATOMS: atom_id res chain seq x y z
N MET A 1 -50.46 42.96 -24.84
CA MET A 1 -49.94 41.67 -25.35
C MET A 1 -48.99 41.10 -24.32
N GLY A 2 -49.46 40.23 -23.43
CA GLY A 2 -48.63 39.65 -22.37
C GLY A 2 -49.11 38.24 -22.07
N SER A 3 -48.97 37.35 -23.07
CA SER A 3 -49.30 35.93 -22.93
C SER A 3 -48.00 35.13 -22.96
N GLY A 4 -47.26 35.19 -21.86
CA GLY A 4 -46.17 34.26 -21.57
C GLY A 4 -46.64 33.26 -20.52
N ASP A 5 -46.19 32.00 -20.60
CA ASP A 5 -46.54 30.99 -19.60
C ASP A 5 -46.14 31.45 -18.20
N LEU A 6 -47.14 31.72 -17.35
CA LEU A 6 -46.98 32.20 -15.97
C LEU A 6 -46.09 31.28 -15.13
N ASN A 7 -46.00 30.00 -15.50
CA ASN A 7 -45.16 29.03 -14.81
C ASN A 7 -43.67 29.26 -15.06
N LEU A 8 -43.27 29.92 -16.14
CA LEU A 8 -41.85 30.26 -16.38
C LEU A 8 -41.34 31.32 -15.40
N LEU A 9 -42.25 32.08 -14.77
CA LEU A 9 -41.91 33.03 -13.71
C LEU A 9 -41.81 32.35 -12.33
N LYS A 10 -42.07 31.05 -12.22
CA LYS A 10 -42.04 30.30 -10.96
C LYS A 10 -40.70 29.59 -10.80
N SER A 11 -40.04 29.82 -9.67
CA SER A 11 -38.73 29.25 -9.34
C SER A 11 -38.73 27.72 -9.19
N TRP A 12 -39.87 27.12 -8.87
CA TRP A 12 -40.02 25.67 -8.71
C TRP A 12 -40.29 24.94 -10.03
N ASN A 13 -40.51 25.64 -11.14
CA ASN A 13 -40.83 25.00 -12.42
C ASN A 13 -39.63 24.20 -12.96
N PRO A 14 -39.73 22.89 -13.18
CA PRO A 14 -38.61 22.07 -13.66
C PRO A 14 -38.19 22.41 -15.09
N LYS A 15 -39.08 23.03 -15.88
CA LYS A 15 -38.79 23.40 -17.28
C LYS A 15 -37.85 24.60 -17.38
N LEU A 16 -37.71 25.40 -16.32
CA LEU A 16 -36.80 26.54 -16.27
C LEU A 16 -35.36 26.08 -16.52
N VAL A 17 -34.63 26.77 -17.41
CA VAL A 17 -33.25 26.41 -17.79
C VAL A 17 -32.35 26.26 -16.57
N LYS A 18 -32.45 27.17 -15.59
CA LYS A 18 -31.68 27.13 -14.34
C LYS A 18 -31.92 25.85 -13.51
N ASN A 19 -33.13 25.33 -13.53
CA ASN A 19 -33.47 24.11 -12.78
C ASN A 19 -33.01 22.87 -13.53
N ARG A 20 -33.15 22.86 -14.86
CA ARG A 20 -32.59 21.81 -15.71
C ARG A 20 -31.08 21.70 -15.56
N GLU A 21 -30.38 22.84 -15.49
CA GLU A 21 -28.93 22.88 -15.26
C GLU A 21 -28.56 22.28 -13.90
N LYS A 22 -29.29 22.62 -12.83
CA LYS A 22 -29.06 22.01 -11.51
C LYS A 22 -29.27 20.50 -11.51
N VAL A 23 -30.33 20.03 -12.15
CA VAL A 23 -30.61 18.59 -12.29
C VAL A 23 -29.49 17.92 -13.07
N TRP A 24 -29.08 18.50 -14.20
CA TRP A 24 -28.00 17.98 -15.04
C TRP A 24 -26.66 17.88 -14.29
N ILE A 25 -26.30 18.90 -13.51
CA ILE A 25 -25.09 18.87 -12.67
C ILE A 25 -25.16 17.70 -11.68
N LYS A 26 -26.30 17.53 -11.01
CA LYS A 26 -26.49 16.45 -10.04
C LYS A 26 -26.46 15.06 -10.68
N GLU A 27 -27.06 14.92 -11.86
CA GLU A 27 -27.00 13.70 -12.66
C GLU A 27 -25.56 13.38 -13.07
N GLN A 28 -24.80 14.38 -13.51
CA GLN A 28 -23.41 14.21 -13.90
C GLN A 28 -22.52 13.80 -12.71
N GLU A 29 -22.75 14.35 -11.53
CA GLU A 29 -22.08 13.91 -10.29
C GLU A 29 -22.41 12.46 -9.97
N LEU A 30 -23.68 12.07 -10.02
CA LEU A 30 -24.13 10.71 -9.76
C LEU A 30 -23.50 9.71 -10.74
N LEU A 31 -23.43 10.06 -12.03
CA LEU A 31 -22.77 9.24 -13.04
C LEU A 31 -21.29 9.00 -12.73
N LYS A 32 -20.56 10.04 -12.28
CA LYS A 32 -19.15 9.92 -11.86
C LYS A 32 -19.02 9.03 -10.63
N GLU A 33 -19.88 9.20 -9.63
CA GLU A 33 -19.88 8.35 -8.43
C GLU A 33 -20.13 6.88 -8.79
N ASN A 34 -21.08 6.62 -9.69
CA ASN A 34 -21.39 5.28 -10.18
C ASN A 34 -20.20 4.66 -10.93
N GLU A 35 -19.53 5.43 -11.79
CA GLU A 35 -18.33 4.97 -12.50
C GLU A 35 -17.22 4.55 -11.52
N ILE A 36 -16.96 5.36 -10.49
CA ILE A 36 -15.98 5.04 -9.44
C ILE A 36 -16.39 3.76 -8.68
N LEU A 37 -17.67 3.62 -8.34
CA LEU A 37 -18.17 2.41 -7.67
C LEU A 37 -18.02 1.17 -8.55
N LYS A 38 -18.30 1.29 -9.85
CA LYS A 38 -18.14 0.21 -10.82
C LYS A 38 -16.68 -0.22 -10.95
N GLN A 39 -15.76 0.74 -11.00
CA GLN A 39 -14.32 0.46 -11.01
C GLN A 39 -13.89 -0.32 -9.76
N LYS A 40 -14.35 0.11 -8.57
CA LYS A 40 -14.08 -0.61 -7.30
C LYS A 40 -14.67 -2.01 -7.28
N GLN A 41 -15.89 -2.18 -7.79
CA GLN A 41 -16.50 -3.51 -7.88
C GLN A 41 -15.68 -4.44 -8.76
N LEU A 42 -15.18 -3.94 -9.89
CA LEU A 42 -14.30 -4.71 -10.78
C LEU A 42 -12.97 -5.09 -10.13
N GLU A 43 -12.40 -4.21 -9.29
CA GLU A 43 -11.20 -4.52 -8.52
C GLU A 43 -11.46 -5.66 -7.52
N ILE A 44 -12.56 -5.56 -6.76
CA ILE A 44 -12.95 -6.60 -5.79
C ILE A 44 -13.24 -7.94 -6.49
N THR A 45 -13.87 -7.95 -7.66
CA THR A 45 -14.12 -9.20 -8.39
C THR A 45 -12.83 -9.83 -8.88
N LYS A 46 -11.88 -9.03 -9.37
CA LYS A 46 -10.55 -9.52 -9.79
C LYS A 46 -9.77 -10.09 -8.61
N GLU A 47 -9.79 -9.42 -7.46
CA GLU A 47 -9.17 -9.93 -6.23
C GLU A 47 -9.79 -11.28 -5.83
N ARG A 48 -11.12 -11.39 -5.84
CA ARG A 48 -11.83 -12.64 -5.53
C ARG A 48 -11.52 -13.76 -6.52
N GLU A 49 -11.42 -13.45 -7.81
CA GLU A 49 -11.03 -14.43 -8.83
C GLU A 49 -9.62 -14.96 -8.57
N LEU A 50 -8.66 -14.08 -8.29
CA LEU A 50 -7.29 -14.46 -7.97
C LEU A 50 -7.23 -15.32 -6.70
N ASP A 51 -7.92 -14.89 -5.64
CA ASP A 51 -7.99 -15.61 -4.37
C ASP A 51 -8.60 -17.01 -4.57
N SER A 52 -9.66 -17.13 -5.39
CA SER A 52 -10.29 -18.41 -5.73
C SER A 52 -9.38 -19.35 -6.54
N LEU A 53 -8.39 -18.85 -7.28
CA LEU A 53 -7.38 -19.69 -7.93
C LEU A 53 -6.30 -20.14 -6.94
N VAL A 54 -5.92 -19.27 -6.00
CA VAL A 54 -4.88 -19.53 -4.99
C VAL A 54 -5.36 -20.50 -3.90
N ASP A 55 -6.63 -20.38 -3.48
CA ASP A 55 -7.25 -21.17 -2.41
C ASP A 55 -7.18 -22.70 -2.62
N PRO A 56 -7.55 -23.25 -3.79
CA PRO A 56 -7.46 -24.69 -4.08
C PRO A 56 -6.02 -25.20 -4.07
N HIS A 57 -5.07 -24.39 -4.56
CA HIS A 57 -3.65 -24.74 -4.57
C HIS A 57 -3.05 -24.76 -3.16
N HIS A 58 -3.49 -23.88 -2.26
CA HIS A 58 -3.09 -23.90 -0.86
C HIS A 58 -3.73 -25.04 -0.06
N LYS A 59 -5.01 -25.37 -0.30
CA LYS A 59 -5.69 -26.48 0.39
C LYS A 59 -5.13 -27.86 0.05
N HIS A 60 -4.65 -28.08 -1.17
CA HIS A 60 -3.94 -29.31 -1.53
C HIS A 60 -2.50 -29.37 -0.99
N LYS A 61 -1.92 -28.23 -0.61
CA LYS A 61 -0.56 -28.11 -0.07
C LYS A 61 -0.64 -27.89 1.45
N ASN A 62 -1.13 -28.90 2.18
CA ASN A 62 -1.23 -28.93 3.65
C ASN A 62 0.14 -29.01 4.36
N SER A 63 1.08 -28.14 4.01
CA SER A 63 2.09 -27.65 4.94
C SER A 63 2.01 -26.14 4.91
N LYS A 64 1.66 -25.55 6.07
CA LYS A 64 1.63 -24.10 6.24
C LYS A 64 3.05 -23.58 6.05
N LYS A 65 3.37 -23.19 4.81
CA LYS A 65 4.60 -22.49 4.48
C LYS A 65 4.47 -21.10 5.08
N ASN A 66 4.94 -20.97 6.33
CA ASN A 66 5.19 -19.67 6.92
C ASN A 66 5.94 -18.86 5.86
N GLY A 67 5.46 -17.68 5.47
CA GLY A 67 6.00 -16.88 4.37
C GLY A 67 7.47 -16.47 4.52
N LEU A 68 8.17 -17.01 5.52
CA LEU A 68 9.61 -17.04 5.71
C LEU A 68 10.27 -18.24 4.99
N GLU A 69 9.56 -19.04 4.20
CA GLU A 69 10.19 -20.15 3.46
C GLU A 69 11.21 -19.64 2.44
N TRP A 70 11.01 -18.48 1.81
CA TRP A 70 12.05 -17.86 0.97
C TRP A 70 13.29 -17.44 1.77
N MET A 71 13.15 -17.23 3.09
CA MET A 71 14.21 -16.78 4.00
C MET A 71 14.90 -17.95 4.71
N TYR A 72 14.20 -19.06 4.94
CA TYR A 72 14.71 -20.26 5.62
C TYR A 72 14.92 -21.46 4.69
N SER A 73 14.58 -21.37 3.40
CA SER A 73 14.94 -22.40 2.41
C SER A 73 16.41 -22.24 2.01
N ASP A 74 17.31 -22.17 2.99
CA ASP A 74 18.74 -22.23 2.77
C ASP A 74 19.13 -23.69 2.47
N PRO A 75 19.53 -24.04 1.23
CA PRO A 75 19.96 -25.40 0.89
C PRO A 75 21.32 -25.77 1.55
N THR A 76 21.88 -24.86 2.34
CA THR A 76 23.21 -24.92 2.95
C THR A 76 23.18 -25.52 4.36
N HIS A 77 22.03 -25.50 5.05
CA HIS A 77 21.86 -26.16 6.34
C HIS A 77 21.43 -27.62 6.17
N ASN A 78 22.29 -28.39 5.49
CA ASN A 78 22.26 -29.84 5.61
C ASN A 78 22.76 -30.20 7.02
N GLU A 79 21.83 -30.17 7.97
CA GLU A 79 22.00 -30.57 9.38
C GLU A 79 22.71 -31.93 9.54
N ASP A 80 22.66 -32.77 8.51
CA ASP A 80 23.43 -34.00 8.35
C ASP A 80 24.95 -33.86 8.53
N TYR A 81 25.55 -32.74 8.13
CA TYR A 81 27.00 -32.50 8.32
C TYR A 81 27.33 -32.03 9.73
N LEU A 82 26.42 -31.30 10.39
CA LEU A 82 26.58 -30.90 11.79
C LEU A 82 26.32 -32.08 12.75
N LEU A 83 25.42 -32.99 12.36
CA LEU A 83 25.07 -34.21 13.09
C LEU A 83 26.01 -35.39 12.79
N GLY A 84 27.05 -35.18 11.96
CA GLY A 84 28.07 -36.18 11.64
C GLY A 84 27.57 -37.38 10.84
N LYS A 85 26.38 -37.29 10.22
CA LYS A 85 25.77 -38.36 9.42
C LYS A 85 26.40 -38.51 8.04
N LYS A 86 27.06 -37.46 7.53
CA LYS A 86 27.75 -37.45 6.23
C LYS A 86 29.19 -36.98 6.42
N SER A 87 30.15 -37.74 5.91
CA SER A 87 31.57 -37.37 5.95
C SER A 87 31.81 -36.07 5.18
N LEU A 88 32.55 -35.13 5.79
CA LEU A 88 32.92 -33.86 5.17
C LEU A 88 33.85 -34.12 3.98
N ASP A 89 33.43 -33.73 2.78
CA ASP A 89 34.28 -33.76 1.60
C ASP A 89 35.25 -32.55 1.62
N SER A 90 36.52 -32.82 1.35
CA SER A 90 37.65 -31.88 1.43
C SER A 90 37.45 -30.58 0.64
N SER A 91 36.60 -30.61 -0.39
CA SER A 91 36.26 -29.43 -1.20
C SER A 91 35.45 -28.36 -0.45
N VAL A 92 34.77 -28.70 0.65
CA VAL A 92 33.96 -27.75 1.44
C VAL A 92 34.83 -26.94 2.39
N ILE A 93 35.85 -27.57 2.97
CA ILE A 93 36.76 -26.95 3.94
C ILE A 93 37.68 -25.92 3.25
N SER A 94 38.09 -26.19 2.00
CA SER A 94 39.03 -25.34 1.28
C SER A 94 38.43 -23.98 0.87
N LYS A 95 37.12 -23.89 0.61
CA LYS A 95 36.47 -22.65 0.11
C LYS A 95 36.33 -21.55 1.16
N ASN A 96 36.33 -21.89 2.46
CA ASN A 96 36.13 -20.92 3.54
C ASN A 96 37.41 -20.15 3.91
N ASN A 97 38.58 -20.60 3.49
CA ASN A 97 39.86 -19.94 3.80
C ASN A 97 40.30 -18.88 2.76
N LEU A 98 39.58 -18.72 1.65
CA LEU A 98 39.99 -17.87 0.53
C LEU A 98 39.27 -16.51 0.44
N LYS A 99 38.38 -16.17 1.37
CA LYS A 99 37.62 -14.92 1.30
C LYS A 99 37.49 -14.25 2.66
N ASN A 100 38.56 -13.64 3.16
CA ASN A 100 38.49 -12.61 4.21
C ASN A 100 39.63 -11.59 4.16
N ASP A 101 40.34 -11.47 3.03
CA ASP A 101 41.34 -10.41 2.82
C ASP A 101 40.97 -9.55 1.61
N SER A 102 40.12 -8.55 1.81
CA SER A 102 40.13 -7.35 0.97
C SER A 102 39.66 -6.14 1.77
N LYS A 103 40.66 -5.42 2.28
CA LYS A 103 40.57 -4.05 2.75
C LYS A 103 40.19 -3.16 1.56
N VAL A 104 38.99 -2.58 1.59
CA VAL A 104 38.56 -1.54 0.65
C VAL A 104 38.20 -0.30 1.46
N ASP A 105 39.23 0.52 1.70
CA ASP A 105 39.08 1.92 2.03
C ASP A 105 38.63 2.66 0.74
N SER A 106 37.34 3.00 0.65
CA SER A 106 36.86 3.92 -0.38
C SER A 106 35.96 4.97 0.26
N LYS A 107 36.53 6.16 0.46
CA LYS A 107 35.81 7.43 0.53
C LYS A 107 34.83 7.45 -0.65
N ILE A 108 33.53 7.57 -0.37
CA ILE A 108 32.52 7.79 -1.39
C ILE A 108 32.27 9.29 -1.44
N ASP A 109 32.82 9.90 -2.48
CA ASP A 109 32.57 11.27 -2.86
C ASP A 109 31.09 11.46 -3.21
N SER A 110 30.61 12.66 -2.90
CA SER A 110 29.22 13.09 -2.98
C SER A 110 28.76 13.29 -4.43
N GLU A 111 28.13 12.28 -5.04
CA GLU A 111 27.26 12.49 -6.20
C GLU A 111 25.80 12.47 -5.77
N GLN A 112 25.14 13.63 -5.86
CA GLN A 112 23.73 13.82 -5.54
C GLN A 112 22.84 13.08 -6.55
N THR A 113 22.56 11.80 -6.32
CA THR A 113 21.41 11.14 -6.97
C THR A 113 20.15 11.77 -6.38
N LYS A 114 19.39 12.56 -7.15
CA LYS A 114 18.05 13.00 -6.76
C LYS A 114 17.19 11.75 -6.52
N LYS A 115 16.99 11.39 -5.26
CA LYS A 115 16.05 10.35 -4.85
C LYS A 115 14.65 10.87 -5.16
N PHE A 116 13.95 10.24 -6.10
CA PHE A 116 12.52 10.45 -6.25
C PHE A 116 11.82 9.91 -5.00
N ASP A 117 11.15 10.79 -4.26
CA ASP A 117 10.47 10.44 -3.01
C ASP A 117 9.04 9.98 -3.30
N TYR A 118 8.87 8.67 -3.47
CA TYR A 118 7.56 8.02 -3.61
C TYR A 118 6.81 7.91 -2.27
N SER A 119 7.30 8.51 -1.18
CA SER A 119 6.63 8.45 0.11
C SER A 119 5.24 9.08 0.10
N ASN A 120 4.92 9.95 -0.87
CA ASN A 120 3.58 10.53 -1.05
C ASN A 120 2.63 9.66 -1.90
N ASP A 121 3.16 8.70 -2.66
CA ASP A 121 2.39 7.84 -3.58
C ASP A 121 1.94 6.53 -2.93
N ASP A 122 2.49 6.18 -1.76
CA ASP A 122 2.01 5.06 -0.93
C ASP A 122 0.67 5.44 -0.27
N PRO A 123 -0.45 4.72 -0.49
CA PRO A 123 -1.74 4.99 0.17
C PRO A 123 -1.65 4.95 1.70
N MET A 124 -0.64 4.27 2.26
CA MET A 124 -0.37 4.20 3.70
C MET A 124 0.41 5.42 4.24
N SER A 125 0.92 6.29 3.37
CA SER A 125 1.68 7.48 3.76
C SER A 125 0.87 8.44 4.62
N LYS A 126 -0.39 8.68 4.23
CA LYS A 126 -1.33 9.55 4.95
C LYS A 126 -1.55 9.04 6.38
N PHE A 127 -1.64 7.73 6.55
CA PHE A 127 -1.82 7.10 7.87
C PHE A 127 -0.56 7.25 8.74
N LYS A 128 0.64 7.04 8.18
CA LYS A 128 1.91 7.25 8.87
C LYS A 128 2.08 8.72 9.33
N ILE A 129 1.74 9.67 8.45
CA ILE A 129 1.78 11.11 8.75
C ILE A 129 0.78 11.46 9.86
N ALA A 130 -0.45 10.97 9.80
CA ALA A 130 -1.47 11.20 10.83
C ALA A 130 -1.05 10.63 12.19
N LYS A 131 -0.49 9.41 12.22
CA LYS A 131 0.03 8.79 13.43
C LYS A 131 1.18 9.59 14.03
N LYS A 132 2.11 10.09 13.21
CA LYS A 132 3.21 10.96 13.65
C LYS A 132 2.70 12.27 14.26
N ARG A 133 1.72 12.93 13.63
CA ARG A 133 1.08 14.15 14.15
C ARG A 133 0.40 13.90 15.50
N HIS A 134 -0.32 12.79 15.64
CA HIS A 134 -0.96 12.41 16.90
C HIS A 134 0.07 12.22 18.02
N ILE A 135 1.18 11.52 17.76
CA ILE A 135 2.27 11.33 18.73
C ILE A 135 2.90 12.65 19.17
N ILE A 136 3.03 13.63 18.27
CA ILE A 136 3.56 14.96 18.61
C ILE A 136 2.57 15.72 19.51
N GLN A 137 1.28 15.71 19.16
CA GLN A 137 0.24 16.38 19.95
C GLN A 137 0.08 15.78 21.35
N THR A 138 0.22 14.46 21.51
CA THR A 138 0.17 13.84 22.83
C THR A 138 1.37 14.23 23.68
N LYS A 139 2.58 14.29 23.09
CA LYS A 139 3.79 14.76 23.77
C LYS A 139 3.70 16.22 24.22
N GLU A 140 3.18 17.11 23.38
CA GLU A 140 3.02 18.53 23.72
C GLU A 140 1.97 18.81 24.80
N LYS A 141 0.93 17.96 24.90
CA LYS A 141 -0.07 18.05 25.98
C LYS A 141 0.50 17.65 27.34
N ILE A 142 1.53 16.79 27.36
CA ILE A 142 2.17 16.34 28.59
C ILE A 142 3.20 17.36 29.10
N SER A 143 3.77 18.18 28.21
CA SER A 143 4.87 19.10 28.55
C SER A 143 4.43 20.51 29.01
N LYS A 144 3.14 20.86 28.94
CA LYS A 144 2.66 22.17 29.41
C LYS A 144 2.18 22.04 30.87
N PRO A 145 2.87 22.63 31.86
CA PRO A 145 2.36 22.66 33.22
C PRO A 145 1.11 23.55 33.26
N THR A 146 0.00 22.98 33.70
CA THR A 146 -1.22 23.72 34.04
C THR A 146 -0.92 24.65 35.20
N SER A 147 -0.69 25.93 34.93
CA SER A 147 -0.62 26.98 35.95
C SER A 147 -2.04 27.24 36.47
N PRO A 148 -2.34 27.06 37.76
CA PRO A 148 -3.63 27.46 38.32
C PRO A 148 -3.68 29.01 38.48
N LEU A 149 -4.87 29.59 38.27
CA LEU A 149 -5.18 30.98 38.61
C LEU A 149 -5.19 31.20 40.12
#